data_AF-A0A534JTD3-F1
#
_entry.id   AF-A0A534JTD3-F1
#
_cell.length_a   1.000
_cell.length_b   1.000
_cell.length_c   1.000
_cell.angle_alpha   90.00
_cell.angle_beta   90.00
_cell.angle_gamma   90.00
#
_symmetry.space_group_name_H-M   'P 1'
#
loop_
_entity.id
_entity.type
_entity.pdbx_description
1 polymer ?
#
loop_
_entity_poly.entity_id
_entity_poly.type
_entity_poly.pdbx_seq_one_letter_code
_entity_poly.pdbx_strand_id
1 'polypeptide(L)'
;MSTAVARAPQITGRPVLGAEKEVLSQLSAAFGSKLKTAKVVRERLVEIVIDRSDLVPVCTFLKNSLGFEHLSCVTAVDWKDHFESIYHIENY
;
A
#
# COMPACT_ATOMS: atom_id res chain seq x y z
N MET A 1 -9.63 -22.08 25.18
CA MET A 1 -8.48 -21.49 24.46
C MET A 1 -9.03 -20.44 23.50
N SER A 2 -9.08 -19.18 23.93
CA SER A 2 -9.62 -18.08 23.13
C SER A 2 -8.51 -17.55 22.23
N THR A 3 -8.58 -17.88 20.94
CA THR A 3 -7.69 -17.29 19.93
C THR A 3 -8.19 -15.88 19.64
N ALA A 4 -7.52 -14.89 20.22
CA ALA A 4 -7.70 -13.49 19.88
C ALA A 4 -7.34 -13.31 18.40
N VAL A 5 -8.36 -13.18 17.56
CA VAL A 5 -8.21 -12.70 16.18
C VAL A 5 -7.71 -11.26 16.31
N ALA A 6 -6.45 -11.04 15.95
CA ALA A 6 -5.89 -9.70 15.86
C ALA A 6 -6.79 -8.88 14.93
N ARG A 7 -7.54 -7.96 15.52
CA ARG A 7 -8.50 -7.12 14.80
C ARG A 7 -7.70 -6.29 13.81
N ALA A 8 -7.82 -6.59 12.52
CA ALA A 8 -7.26 -5.77 11.47
C ALA A 8 -7.66 -4.31 11.75
N PRO A 9 -6.73 -3.35 11.70
CA PRO A 9 -7.05 -1.96 11.94
C PRO A 9 -8.09 -1.54 10.92
N GLN A 10 -9.31 -1.31 11.41
CA GLN A 10 -10.36 -0.73 10.60
C GLN A 10 -10.01 0.74 10.42
N ILE A 11 -9.44 1.09 9.27
CA ILE A 11 -9.42 2.47 8.79
C ILE A 11 -10.86 2.82 8.39
N THR A 12 -11.75 2.88 9.38
CA THR A 12 -13.16 3.22 9.19
C THR A 12 -13.31 4.73 9.31
N GLY A 13 -13.42 5.39 8.15
CA GLY A 13 -14.39 6.47 7.94
C GLY A 13 -14.00 7.90 8.28
N ARG A 14 -12.75 8.21 8.64
CA ARG A 14 -12.22 9.60 8.63
C ARG A 14 -10.73 9.60 8.28
N PRO A 15 -10.21 10.59 7.53
CA PRO A 15 -8.78 10.76 7.35
C PRO A 15 -8.13 10.96 8.72
N VAL A 16 -7.41 9.95 9.22
CA VAL A 16 -6.66 10.06 10.47
C VAL A 16 -5.33 10.73 10.14
N LEU A 17 -5.06 11.89 10.73
CA LEU A 17 -3.76 12.55 10.65
C LEU A 17 -2.65 11.56 11.05
N GLY A 18 -1.70 11.31 10.16
CA GLY A 18 -0.59 10.38 10.39
C GLY A 18 -0.86 8.94 9.98
N ALA A 19 -2.00 8.63 9.33
CA ALA A 19 -2.31 7.31 8.80
C ALA A 19 -1.24 6.79 7.82
N GLU A 20 -0.50 7.69 7.15
CA GLU A 20 0.55 7.35 6.19
C GLU A 20 1.68 6.56 6.86
N LYS A 21 2.03 6.93 8.09
CA LYS A 21 3.09 6.25 8.85
C LYS A 21 2.65 4.85 9.28
N GLU A 22 1.38 4.71 9.65
CA GLU A 22 0.82 3.42 10.05
C GLU A 22 0.72 2.47 8.84
N VAL A 23 0.24 2.97 7.71
CA VAL A 23 0.21 2.21 6.45
C VAL A 23 1.62 1.77 6.04
N LEU A 24 2.61 2.66 6.12
CA LEU A 24 4.00 2.34 5.81
C LEU A 24 4.57 1.29 6.76
N SER A 25 4.27 1.39 8.06
CA SER A 25 4.69 0.44 9.09
C SER A 25 4.14 -0.96 8.81
N GLN A 26 2.85 -1.07 8.51
CA GLN A 26 2.21 -2.35 8.20
C GLN A 26 2.70 -2.95 6.87
N LEU A 27 2.90 -2.12 5.84
CA LEU A 27 3.50 -2.58 4.57
C LEU A 27 4.93 -3.10 4.79
N SER A 28 5.72 -2.40 5.60
CA SER A 28 7.09 -2.80 5.92
C SER A 28 7.12 -4.09 6.74
N ALA A 29 6.18 -4.28 7.67
CA ALA A 29 6.05 -5.52 8.43
C ALA A 29 5.61 -6.71 7.55
N ALA A 30 4.74 -6.50 6.57
CA ALA A 30 4.22 -7.55 5.70
C ALA A 30 5.18 -7.94 4.57
N PHE A 31 5.87 -6.96 3.97
CA PHE A 31 6.65 -7.15 2.75
C PHE A 31 8.14 -6.90 2.91
N GLY A 32 8.58 -6.17 3.93
CA GLY A 32 9.98 -5.98 4.30
C GLY A 32 10.89 -5.69 3.11
N SER A 33 11.81 -6.62 2.84
CA SER A 33 12.82 -6.53 1.76
C SER A 33 12.25 -6.51 0.34
N LYS A 34 10.96 -6.81 0.15
CA LYS A 34 10.28 -6.75 -1.16
C LYS A 34 9.93 -5.32 -1.57
N LEU A 35 9.90 -4.38 -0.63
CA LEU A 35 9.73 -2.96 -0.92
C LEU A 35 11.09 -2.38 -1.30
N LYS A 36 11.33 -2.18 -2.61
CA LYS A 36 12.54 -1.52 -3.13
C LYS A 36 12.65 -0.09 -2.61
N THR A 37 11.52 0.59 -2.46
CA THR A 37 11.42 1.90 -1.83
C THR A 37 10.07 2.01 -1.14
N ALA A 38 10.01 2.67 0.01
CA ALA A 38 8.78 2.96 0.71
C ALA A 38 8.95 4.30 1.42
N LYS A 39 8.12 5.30 1.07
CA LYS A 39 8.21 6.64 1.67
C LYS A 39 6.85 7.32 1.73
N VAL A 40 6.72 8.23 2.70
CA VAL A 40 5.61 9.19 2.74
C VAL A 40 6.03 10.39 1.89
N VAL A 41 5.33 10.63 0.78
CA VAL A 41 5.65 11.73 -0.15
C VAL A 41 5.10 13.05 0.36
N ARG A 42 3.86 13.03 0.85
CA ARG A 42 3.15 14.16 1.46
C ARG A 42 2.02 13.62 2.34
N GLU A 43 1.32 14.53 3.02
CA GLU A 43 0.11 14.17 3.74
C GLU A 43 -0.84 13.38 2.82
N ARG A 44 -1.33 12.25 3.33
CA ARG A 44 -2.22 11.28 2.67
C ARG A 44 -1.66 10.56 1.44
N LEU A 45 -0.34 10.62 1.20
CA LEU A 45 0.29 9.94 0.07
C LEU A 45 1.51 9.12 0.49
N VAL A 46 1.37 7.79 0.36
CA VAL A 46 2.46 6.83 0.49
C VAL A 46 2.83 6.31 -0.89
N GLU A 47 4.13 6.30 -1.18
CA GLU A 47 4.67 5.72 -2.41
C GLU A 47 5.51 4.50 -2.05
N ILE A 48 5.24 3.38 -2.73
CA ILE A 48 6.04 2.17 -2.65
C ILE A 48 6.48 1.73 -4.04
N VAL A 49 7.71 1.25 -4.13
CA VAL A 49 8.27 0.62 -5.33
C VAL A 49 8.52 -0.85 -5.01
N ILE A 50 8.05 -1.74 -5.87
CA ILE A 50 8.11 -3.18 -5.67
C ILE A 50 8.65 -3.87 -6.92
N ASP A 51 8.92 -5.17 -6.81
CA ASP A 51 9.11 -5.99 -7.99
C ASP A 51 7.77 -6.38 -8.65
N ARG A 52 7.79 -6.57 -9.97
CA ARG A 52 6.60 -7.02 -10.73
C ARG A 52 6.02 -8.31 -10.16
N SER A 53 6.88 -9.22 -9.70
CA SER A 53 6.47 -10.50 -9.11
C SER A 53 5.64 -10.35 -7.82
N ASP A 54 5.75 -9.22 -7.12
CA ASP A 54 5.06 -8.95 -5.86
C ASP A 54 3.76 -8.13 -6.04
N LEU A 55 3.41 -7.72 -7.26
CA LEU A 55 2.24 -6.86 -7.53
C LEU A 55 0.94 -7.44 -6.96
N VAL A 56 0.60 -8.68 -7.33
CA VAL A 56 -0.66 -9.32 -6.89
C VAL A 56 -0.70 -9.50 -5.37
N PRO A 57 0.34 -10.03 -4.70
CA PRO A 57 0.40 -10.10 -3.24
C PRO A 57 0.19 -8.74 -2.56
N VAL A 58 0.88 -7.69 -3.05
CA VAL A 58 0.80 -6.34 -2.45
C VAL A 58 -0.59 -5.74 -2.63
N CYS A 59 -1.17 -5.77 -3.82
CA CYS A 59 -2.52 -5.28 -4.06
C CYS A 59 -3.57 -6.07 -3.25
N THR A 60 -3.38 -7.38 -3.09
CA THR A 60 -4.28 -8.21 -2.29
C THR A 60 -4.24 -7.82 -0.81
N PHE A 61 -3.05 -7.54 -0.27
CA PHE A 61 -2.90 -7.04 1.10
C PHE A 61 -3.51 -5.65 1.27
N LEU A 62 -3.22 -4.72 0.34
CA LEU A 62 -3.79 -3.37 0.35
C LEU A 62 -5.33 -3.41 0.41
N LYS A 63 -5.95 -4.25 -0.42
CA LYS A 63 -7.40 -4.44 -0.45
C LYS A 63 -7.92 -5.09 0.83
N ASN A 64 -7.43 -6.29 1.17
CA ASN A 64 -8.05 -7.14 2.18
C ASN A 64 -7.66 -6.78 3.62
N SER A 65 -6.51 -6.12 3.83
CA SER A 65 -5.98 -5.81 5.15
C SER A 65 -6.01 -4.32 5.48
N LEU A 66 -5.82 -3.45 4.48
CA LEU A 66 -5.73 -2.01 4.67
C LEU A 66 -6.92 -1.20 4.12
N GLY A 67 -7.89 -1.85 3.47
CA GLY A 67 -9.13 -1.23 2.99
C GLY A 67 -8.96 -0.35 1.74
N PHE A 68 -7.88 -0.52 0.98
CA PHE A 68 -7.69 0.19 -0.29
C PHE A 68 -8.49 -0.50 -1.41
N GLU A 69 -9.76 -0.14 -1.52
CA GLU A 69 -10.72 -0.80 -2.41
C GLU A 69 -10.83 -0.13 -3.80
N HIS A 70 -10.43 1.14 -3.92
CA HIS A 70 -10.59 1.89 -5.16
C HIS A 70 -9.27 1.98 -5.94
N LEU A 71 -9.17 1.27 -7.06
CA LEU A 71 -8.13 1.49 -8.06
C LEU A 71 -8.54 2.64 -8.99
N SER A 72 -8.02 3.83 -8.72
CA SER A 72 -8.35 5.08 -9.42
C SER A 72 -7.80 5.10 -10.84
N CYS A 73 -6.52 4.77 -10.99
CA CYS A 73 -5.84 4.79 -12.29
C CYS A 73 -4.62 3.87 -12.33
N VAL A 74 -4.30 3.36 -13.51
CA VAL A 74 -3.01 2.72 -13.80
C VAL A 74 -2.34 3.52 -14.90
N THR A 75 -1.17 4.07 -14.61
CA THR A 75 -0.36 4.84 -15.56
C THR A 75 0.94 4.11 -15.86
N ALA A 76 1.59 4.47 -16.97
CA ALA A 76 2.93 3.99 -17.30
C ALA A 76 3.84 5.16 -17.62
N VAL A 77 5.08 5.11 -17.15
CA VAL A 77 6.15 6.03 -17.50
C VAL A 77 7.15 5.30 -18.36
N ASP A 78 7.45 5.87 -19.53
CA ASP A 78 8.46 5.36 -20.46
C ASP A 78 9.83 5.94 -20.08
N TRP A 79 10.68 5.10 -19.48
CA TRP A 79 12.08 5.41 -19.24
C TRP A 79 12.94 4.79 -20.34
N LYS A 80 14.14 5.34 -20.53
CA LYS A 80 15.05 4.91 -21.60
C LYS A 80 15.36 3.41 -21.60
N ASP A 81 15.37 2.78 -20.44
CA ASP A 81 15.78 1.40 -20.19
C ASP A 81 14.64 0.47 -19.75
N HIS A 82 13.49 1.01 -19.34
CA HIS A 82 12.35 0.23 -18.87
C HIS A 82 11.04 1.04 -18.88
N PHE A 83 9.91 0.33 -18.76
CA PHE A 83 8.64 0.96 -18.40
C PHE A 83 8.38 0.81 -16.90
N GLU A 84 7.91 1.87 -16.27
CA GLU A 84 7.42 1.84 -14.90
C GLU A 84 5.89 1.92 -14.90
N SER A 85 5.23 0.94 -14.30
CA SER A 85 3.76 0.94 -14.16
C SER A 85 3.37 1.37 -12.76
N ILE A 86 2.57 2.43 -12.67
CA ILE A 86 2.16 3.08 -11.43
C ILE A 86 0.67 2.81 -11.20
N TYR A 87 0.34 2.28 -10.02
CA TYR A 87 -1.01 1.97 -9.60
C TYR A 87 -1.45 3.00 -8.55
N HIS A 88 -2.45 3.81 -8.89
CA HIS A 88 -3.04 4.79 -7.99
C HIS A 88 -4.22 4.14 -7.28
N ILE A 89 -4.03 3.75 -6.01
CA ILE A 89 -5.03 3.05 -5.20
C ILE A 89 -5.41 3.94 -4.01
N GLU A 90 -6.71 4.13 -3.81
CA GLU A 90 -7.27 5.05 -2.83
C GLU A 90 -8.11 4.31 -1.77
N ASN A 91 -8.14 4.90 -0.58
CA ASN A 91 -8.99 4.52 0.55
C ASN A 91 -9.69 5.81 1.04
N TYR A 92 -11.03 5.78 1.18
CA TYR A 92 -11.89 6.95 1.44
C TYR A 92 -12.39 7.02 2.88
#